data_AF-A0A2N2MQY7-F1
#
_entry.id   AF-A0A2N2MQY7-F1
#
_cell.length_a   1.000
_cell.length_b   1.000
_cell.length_c   1.000
_cell.angle_alpha   90.00
_cell.angle_beta   90.00
_cell.angle_gamma   90.00
#
_symmetry.space_group_name_H-M   'P 1'
#
loop_
_entity.id
_entity.type
_entity.pdbx_description
1 polymer ?
#
loop_
_entity_poly.entity_id
_entity_poly.type
_entity_poly.pdbx_seq_one_letter_code
_entity_poly.pdbx_strand_id
1 'polypeptide(L)'
;MKTNIDYYPHKSEAHRHAKFKTLRSMYGNSNEGWAAEGRFWALNNLIASADNCQLDLTKKRNMGSCADELGMSIEDFSTFISVLSGEDVDLLSEISPGIFTTETVQETYSSVYSERKRAKKKYEDSKKEVNSTTSEEKTDFSEENSETSLENLYKVKGSEVKGMEGNKKEVNEKKKLPTSPLPQTSFANTPNSKTSTSHLGFVKNLFAEHTRIRDPNLTTHVEPILKFFEQIPEHLTEIDINQCILSSFEKLSRDKGVKMDYLLENIQRNVTAKHELVLEKMKEPLLKQAKNDRILQEKQKIEEDKEYKLKKIREYMEFLDKNSELFSAFEKVELVKYFQKGDLIPAGAIIEPKMATVDLI
;
A
#
# COMPACT_ATOMS: atom_id res chain seq x y z
N MET A 1 -12.53 -14.19 23.99
CA MET A 1 -11.66 -13.29 23.19
C MET A 1 -11.69 -13.81 21.77
N LYS A 2 -11.95 -12.97 20.77
CA LYS A 2 -11.92 -13.42 19.37
C LYS A 2 -10.54 -14.03 19.05
N THR A 3 -10.54 -15.18 18.41
CA THR A 3 -9.37 -15.98 18.00
C THR A 3 -9.01 -15.78 16.52
N ASN A 4 -9.56 -14.74 15.91
CA ASN A 4 -9.41 -14.40 14.50
C ASN A 4 -8.89 -12.96 14.33
N ILE A 5 -8.72 -12.52 13.09
CA ILE A 5 -8.29 -11.16 12.74
C ILE A 5 -9.27 -10.53 11.75
N ASP A 6 -9.53 -9.23 11.92
CA ASP A 6 -10.41 -8.46 11.02
C ASP A 6 -9.62 -7.80 9.87
N TYR A 7 -8.29 -7.72 9.98
CA TYR A 7 -7.41 -7.13 9.00
C TYR A 7 -6.06 -7.86 8.95
N TYR A 8 -5.50 -7.97 7.75
CA TYR A 8 -4.13 -8.39 7.49
C TYR A 8 -3.57 -7.59 6.31
N PRO A 9 -2.26 -7.30 6.29
CA PRO A 9 -1.65 -6.56 5.20
C PRO A 9 -1.64 -7.40 3.93
N HIS A 10 -1.79 -6.76 2.78
CA HIS A 10 -1.54 -7.37 1.47
C HIS A 10 -0.58 -6.48 0.68
N LYS A 11 0.32 -7.08 -0.11
CA LYS A 11 1.24 -6.34 -0.96
C LYS A 11 0.44 -5.73 -2.13
N SER A 12 0.55 -4.41 -2.35
CA SER A 12 -0.10 -3.73 -3.48
C SER A 12 0.28 -4.31 -4.85
N GLU A 13 1.49 -4.88 -4.94
CA GLU A 13 2.02 -5.51 -6.15
C GLU A 13 1.89 -7.05 -6.12
N ALA A 14 1.02 -7.61 -5.28
CA ALA A 14 0.85 -9.07 -5.18
C ALA A 14 0.53 -9.72 -6.54
N HIS A 15 -0.28 -9.06 -7.37
CA HIS A 15 -0.59 -9.49 -8.74
C HIS A 15 0.64 -9.75 -9.63
N ARG A 16 1.81 -9.16 -9.31
CA ARG A 16 3.07 -9.34 -10.05
C ARG A 16 3.94 -10.48 -9.54
N HIS A 17 3.64 -11.04 -8.38
CA HIS A 17 4.43 -12.12 -7.77
C HIS A 17 4.41 -13.37 -8.65
N ALA A 18 5.50 -14.14 -8.63
CA ALA A 18 5.62 -15.36 -9.42
C ALA A 18 4.50 -16.36 -9.11
N LYS A 19 4.22 -16.61 -7.82
CA LYS A 19 3.13 -17.49 -7.35
C LYS A 19 1.77 -17.17 -7.98
N PHE A 20 1.39 -15.89 -8.01
CA PHE A 20 0.13 -15.45 -8.64
C PHE A 20 0.16 -15.56 -10.17
N LYS A 21 1.31 -15.30 -10.82
CA LYS A 21 1.46 -15.54 -12.26
C LYS A 21 1.31 -17.02 -12.61
N THR A 22 1.91 -17.91 -11.81
CA THR A 22 1.79 -19.37 -11.97
C THR A 22 0.34 -19.82 -11.81
N LEU A 23 -0.34 -19.37 -10.75
CA LEU A 23 -1.77 -19.66 -10.53
C LEU A 23 -2.62 -19.23 -11.74
N ARG A 24 -2.44 -18.01 -12.25
CA ARG A 24 -3.16 -17.53 -13.43
C ARG A 24 -2.86 -18.36 -14.67
N SER A 25 -1.61 -18.80 -14.84
CA SER A 25 -1.22 -19.63 -15.98
C SER A 25 -1.87 -21.02 -15.91
N MET A 26 -2.03 -21.61 -14.73
CA MET A 26 -2.66 -22.93 -14.54
C MET A 26 -4.15 -22.93 -14.88
N TYR A 27 -4.86 -21.83 -14.60
CA TYR A 27 -6.29 -21.65 -14.93
C TYR A 27 -6.51 -20.94 -16.28
N GLY A 28 -5.44 -20.72 -17.04
CA GLY A 28 -5.46 -19.99 -18.30
C GLY A 28 -5.33 -18.47 -18.13
N ASN A 29 -4.52 -17.83 -18.98
CA ASN A 29 -4.28 -16.38 -18.97
C ASN A 29 -5.49 -15.52 -19.42
N SER A 30 -6.71 -16.06 -19.33
CA SER A 30 -7.97 -15.40 -19.64
C SER A 30 -8.70 -14.96 -18.36
N ASN A 31 -10.01 -14.73 -18.43
CA ASN A 31 -10.83 -14.34 -17.28
C ASN A 31 -10.77 -15.35 -16.13
N GLU A 32 -10.58 -16.65 -16.41
CA GLU A 32 -10.53 -17.70 -15.38
C GLU A 32 -9.28 -17.61 -14.50
N GLY A 33 -8.12 -17.24 -15.06
CA GLY A 33 -6.90 -17.01 -14.27
C GLY A 33 -7.10 -15.88 -13.26
N TRP A 34 -7.68 -14.75 -13.70
CA TRP A 34 -7.99 -13.64 -12.79
C TRP A 34 -9.07 -14.02 -11.77
N ALA A 35 -10.07 -14.82 -12.15
CA ALA A 35 -11.06 -15.35 -11.23
C ALA A 35 -10.43 -16.26 -10.16
N ALA A 36 -9.45 -17.10 -10.52
CA ALA A 36 -8.70 -17.94 -9.59
C ALA A 36 -7.93 -17.11 -8.56
N GLU A 37 -7.29 -16.02 -8.98
CA GLU A 37 -6.64 -15.07 -8.05
C GLU A 37 -7.67 -14.40 -7.12
N GLY A 38 -8.82 -13.98 -7.65
CA GLY A 38 -9.92 -13.43 -6.83
C GLY A 38 -10.43 -14.43 -5.79
N ARG A 39 -10.63 -15.69 -6.19
CA ARG A 39 -11.02 -16.81 -5.31
C ARG A 39 -9.98 -17.06 -4.22
N PHE A 40 -8.69 -16.95 -4.53
CA PHE A 40 -7.64 -17.03 -3.51
C PHE A 40 -7.79 -15.93 -2.45
N TRP A 41 -8.02 -14.68 -2.85
CA TRP A 41 -8.17 -13.59 -1.88
C TRP A 41 -9.43 -13.76 -1.02
N ALA A 42 -10.53 -14.23 -1.62
CA ALA A 42 -11.72 -14.59 -0.87
C ALA A 42 -11.44 -15.73 0.12
N LEU A 43 -10.75 -16.80 -0.28
CA LEU A 43 -10.33 -17.89 0.61
C LEU A 43 -9.46 -17.38 1.76
N ASN A 44 -8.55 -16.45 1.48
CA ASN A 44 -7.68 -15.86 2.49
C ASN A 44 -8.46 -15.08 3.56
N ASN A 45 -9.57 -14.43 3.18
CA ASN A 45 -10.51 -13.83 4.14
C ASN A 45 -11.23 -14.90 4.98
N LEU A 46 -11.63 -16.03 4.38
CA LEU A 46 -12.23 -17.15 5.12
C LEU A 46 -11.26 -17.68 6.17
N ILE A 47 -10.00 -17.88 5.80
CA ILE A 47 -8.92 -18.29 6.72
C ILE A 47 -8.77 -17.26 7.85
N ALA A 48 -8.67 -15.96 7.53
CA ALA A 48 -8.49 -14.91 8.53
C ALA A 48 -9.67 -14.82 9.53
N SER A 49 -10.88 -15.17 9.07
CA SER A 49 -12.09 -15.19 9.89
C SER A 49 -12.22 -16.44 10.79
N ALA A 50 -11.54 -17.54 10.42
CA ALA A 50 -11.60 -18.81 11.11
C ALA A 50 -10.88 -18.78 12.48
N ASP A 51 -11.18 -19.76 13.32
CA ASP A 51 -10.54 -19.88 14.63
C ASP A 51 -9.05 -20.11 14.51
N ASN A 52 -8.28 -19.31 15.26
CA ASN A 52 -6.81 -19.24 15.19
C ASN A 52 -6.26 -18.88 13.81
N CYS A 53 -7.10 -18.34 12.93
CA CYS A 53 -6.80 -18.11 11.52
C CYS A 53 -6.38 -19.40 10.77
N GLN A 54 -7.02 -20.51 11.12
CA GLN A 54 -6.76 -21.83 10.58
C GLN A 54 -8.06 -22.41 10.03
N LEU A 55 -8.09 -22.68 8.73
CA LEU A 55 -9.25 -23.25 8.07
C LEU A 55 -9.17 -24.77 8.07
N ASP A 56 -10.03 -25.39 8.88
CA ASP A 56 -10.17 -26.83 8.98
C ASP A 56 -11.12 -27.36 7.89
N LEU A 57 -10.54 -28.00 6.87
CA LEU A 57 -11.23 -28.62 5.74
C LEU A 57 -11.44 -30.13 5.93
N THR A 58 -10.99 -30.72 7.05
CA THR A 58 -11.29 -32.14 7.38
C THR A 58 -12.80 -32.37 7.54
N LYS A 59 -13.53 -31.30 7.94
CA LYS A 59 -14.98 -31.29 8.07
C LYS A 59 -15.63 -31.00 6.73
N LYS A 60 -16.36 -31.98 6.18
CA LYS A 60 -17.11 -31.84 4.92
C LYS A 60 -18.04 -30.61 4.87
N ARG A 61 -18.63 -30.22 6.01
CA ARG A 61 -19.45 -29.00 6.10
C ARG A 61 -18.65 -27.75 5.77
N ASN A 62 -17.44 -27.62 6.32
CA ASN A 62 -16.58 -26.45 6.07
C ASN A 62 -16.16 -26.43 4.61
N MET A 63 -15.77 -27.57 4.05
CA MET A 63 -15.44 -27.70 2.64
C MET A 63 -16.59 -27.26 1.72
N GLY A 64 -17.82 -27.72 2.01
CA GLY A 64 -19.00 -27.31 1.24
C GLY A 64 -19.32 -25.82 1.38
N SER A 65 -19.22 -25.26 2.58
CA SER A 65 -19.43 -23.82 2.83
C SER A 65 -18.41 -22.96 2.08
N CYS A 66 -17.13 -23.33 2.13
CA CYS A 66 -16.09 -22.60 1.42
C CYS A 66 -16.22 -22.71 -0.09
N ALA A 67 -16.59 -23.89 -0.62
CA ALA A 67 -16.83 -24.08 -2.05
C ALA A 67 -17.97 -23.19 -2.56
N ASP A 68 -19.08 -23.14 -1.81
CA ASP A 68 -20.24 -22.29 -2.11
C ASP A 68 -19.89 -20.79 -2.08
N GLU A 69 -19.20 -20.33 -1.04
CA GLU A 69 -18.76 -18.92 -0.93
C GLU A 69 -17.79 -18.50 -2.04
N LEU A 70 -17.01 -19.43 -2.58
CA LEU A 70 -16.10 -19.19 -3.70
C LEU A 70 -16.75 -19.44 -5.08
N GLY A 71 -18.03 -19.81 -5.12
CA GLY A 71 -18.79 -20.04 -6.33
C GLY A 71 -18.25 -21.18 -7.18
N MET A 72 -17.86 -22.30 -6.56
CA MET A 72 -17.30 -23.48 -7.24
C MET A 72 -17.88 -24.78 -6.70
N SER A 73 -17.76 -25.86 -7.49
CA SER A 73 -18.13 -27.20 -7.02
C SER A 73 -17.18 -27.70 -5.93
N ILE A 74 -17.59 -28.71 -5.18
CA ILE A 74 -16.74 -29.29 -4.12
C ILE A 74 -15.49 -29.96 -4.73
N GLU A 75 -15.66 -30.56 -5.91
CA GLU A 75 -14.60 -31.20 -6.69
C GLU A 75 -13.59 -30.14 -7.18
N ASP A 76 -14.09 -29.02 -7.72
CA ASP A 76 -13.24 -27.91 -8.15
C ASP A 76 -12.52 -27.25 -6.98
N PHE A 77 -13.20 -27.12 -5.83
CA PHE A 77 -12.60 -26.59 -4.61
C PHE A 77 -11.47 -27.49 -4.09
N SER A 78 -11.68 -28.80 -4.08
CA SER A 78 -10.64 -29.76 -3.68
C SER A 78 -9.41 -29.68 -4.60
N THR A 79 -9.65 -29.52 -5.90
CA THR A 79 -8.60 -29.31 -6.90
C THR A 79 -7.89 -27.98 -6.68
N PHE A 80 -8.65 -26.92 -6.41
CA PHE A 80 -8.13 -25.57 -6.16
C PHE A 80 -7.24 -25.51 -4.92
N ILE A 81 -7.66 -26.12 -3.81
CA ILE A 81 -6.84 -26.24 -2.59
C ILE A 81 -5.53 -26.98 -2.89
N SER A 82 -5.60 -28.12 -3.59
CA SER A 82 -4.41 -28.90 -3.97
C SER A 82 -3.44 -28.09 -4.84
N VAL A 83 -3.94 -27.26 -5.76
CA VAL A 83 -3.12 -26.37 -6.57
C VAL A 83 -2.45 -25.30 -5.70
N LEU A 84 -3.20 -24.66 -4.81
CA LEU A 84 -2.69 -23.59 -3.96
C LEU A 84 -1.63 -24.07 -2.95
N SER A 85 -1.75 -25.29 -2.45
CA SER A 85 -0.78 -25.92 -1.55
C SER A 85 0.34 -26.66 -2.27
N GLY A 86 0.28 -26.76 -3.61
CA GLY A 86 1.31 -27.43 -4.42
C GLY A 86 2.60 -26.61 -4.49
N GLU A 87 3.73 -27.29 -4.70
CA GLU A 87 5.08 -26.69 -4.71
C GLU A 87 5.26 -25.55 -5.73
N ASP A 88 4.53 -25.60 -6.86
CA ASP A 88 4.64 -24.60 -7.93
C ASP A 88 4.02 -23.25 -7.55
N VAL A 89 2.96 -23.26 -6.73
CA VAL A 89 2.18 -22.08 -6.37
C VAL A 89 2.45 -21.67 -4.93
N ASP A 90 2.41 -22.63 -3.99
CA ASP A 90 2.78 -22.45 -2.57
C ASP A 90 2.17 -21.18 -1.95
N LEU A 91 0.89 -20.92 -2.24
CA LEU A 91 0.16 -19.78 -1.69
C LEU A 91 -0.56 -20.14 -0.39
N LEU A 92 -0.78 -21.43 -0.16
CA LEU A 92 -1.50 -21.98 0.98
C LEU A 92 -0.60 -22.95 1.74
N SER A 93 -0.48 -22.75 3.05
CA SER A 93 0.35 -23.59 3.91
C SER A 93 -0.54 -24.55 4.70
N GLU A 94 -0.25 -25.84 4.62
CA GLU A 94 -0.89 -26.86 5.45
C GLU A 94 -0.12 -26.99 6.78
N ILE A 95 -0.75 -26.63 7.89
CA ILE A 95 -0.12 -26.72 9.23
C ILE A 95 -0.19 -28.15 9.76
N SER A 96 -1.29 -28.82 9.44
CA SER A 96 -1.59 -30.19 9.81
C SER A 96 -2.58 -30.76 8.79
N PRO A 97 -2.67 -32.09 8.62
CA PRO A 97 -3.50 -32.69 7.57
C PRO A 97 -4.93 -32.15 7.54
N GLY A 98 -5.31 -31.50 6.45
CA GLY A 98 -6.61 -30.88 6.22
C GLY A 98 -6.84 -29.52 6.89
N ILE A 99 -5.81 -28.90 7.49
CA ILE A 99 -5.90 -27.59 8.14
C ILE A 99 -4.93 -26.61 7.47
N PHE A 100 -5.48 -25.56 6.88
CA PHE A 100 -4.77 -24.63 6.02
C PHE A 100 -4.73 -23.21 6.58
N THR A 101 -3.64 -22.50 6.28
CA THR A 101 -3.48 -21.06 6.54
C THR A 101 -2.67 -20.40 5.43
N THR A 102 -2.44 -19.09 5.54
CA THR A 102 -1.42 -18.38 4.75
C THR A 102 -0.39 -17.76 5.67
N GLU A 103 0.86 -17.65 5.21
CA GLU A 103 1.99 -17.07 5.96
C GLU A 103 1.62 -15.68 6.52
N THR A 104 1.13 -14.79 5.66
CA THR A 104 0.80 -13.40 6.05
C THR A 104 -0.32 -13.34 7.09
N VAL A 105 -1.34 -14.18 6.97
CA VAL A 105 -2.44 -14.23 7.95
C VAL A 105 -1.92 -14.76 9.29
N GLN A 106 -1.10 -15.81 9.27
CA GLN A 106 -0.57 -16.43 10.48
C GLN A 106 0.43 -15.53 11.23
N GLU A 107 1.29 -14.80 10.50
CA GLU A 107 2.17 -13.78 11.06
C GLU A 107 1.38 -12.66 11.74
N THR A 108 0.37 -12.15 11.04
CA THR A 108 -0.50 -11.09 11.56
C THR A 108 -1.24 -11.55 12.80
N TYR A 109 -1.82 -12.76 12.76
CA TYR A 109 -2.47 -13.38 13.91
C TYR A 109 -1.54 -13.48 15.11
N SER A 110 -0.31 -13.95 14.91
CA SER A 110 0.68 -14.11 15.98
C SER A 110 1.03 -12.79 16.66
N SER A 111 1.17 -11.72 15.87
CA SER A 111 1.40 -10.36 16.38
C SER A 111 0.20 -9.86 17.19
N VAL A 112 -1.00 -9.86 16.59
CA VAL A 112 -2.24 -9.39 17.22
C VAL A 112 -2.57 -10.18 18.48
N TYR A 113 -2.39 -11.50 18.46
CA TYR A 113 -2.63 -12.37 19.61
C TYR A 113 -1.67 -12.06 20.78
N SER A 114 -0.41 -11.74 20.48
CA SER A 114 0.58 -11.32 21.48
C SER A 114 0.22 -9.98 22.11
N GLU A 115 -0.24 -9.01 21.32
CA GLU A 115 -0.73 -7.72 21.81
C GLU A 115 -1.96 -7.89 22.70
N ARG A 116 -2.91 -8.71 22.25
CA ARG A 116 -4.12 -9.11 22.99
C ARG A 116 -3.77 -9.71 24.36
N LYS A 117 -2.79 -10.64 24.41
CA LYS A 117 -2.29 -11.21 25.67
C LYS A 117 -1.65 -10.16 26.58
N ARG A 118 -0.81 -9.27 26.02
CA ARG A 118 -0.18 -8.18 26.78
C ARG A 118 -1.21 -7.21 27.36
N ALA A 119 -2.22 -6.84 26.58
CA ALA A 119 -3.31 -5.97 27.01
C ALA A 119 -4.14 -6.61 28.13
N LYS A 120 -4.48 -7.90 27.99
CA LYS A 120 -5.16 -8.67 29.04
C LYS A 120 -4.37 -8.71 30.34
N LYS A 121 -3.06 -9.00 30.26
CA LYS A 121 -2.19 -9.01 31.44
C LYS A 121 -2.14 -7.64 32.12
N LYS A 122 -1.96 -6.55 31.35
CA LYS A 122 -1.97 -5.18 31.89
C LYS A 122 -3.29 -4.84 32.61
N TYR A 123 -4.42 -5.27 32.05
CA TYR A 123 -5.73 -5.08 32.67
C TYR A 123 -5.91 -5.90 33.96
N GLU A 124 -5.41 -7.13 33.99
CA GLU A 124 -5.45 -7.96 35.20
C GLU A 124 -4.54 -7.41 36.30
N ASP A 125 -3.35 -6.91 35.94
CA ASP A 125 -2.40 -6.30 36.85
C ASP A 125 -2.97 -4.98 37.43
N SER A 126 -3.58 -4.11 36.60
CA SER A 126 -4.21 -2.87 37.08
C SER A 126 -5.42 -3.12 37.98
N LYS A 127 -6.19 -4.18 37.73
CA LYS A 127 -7.32 -4.56 38.60
C LYS A 127 -6.86 -5.07 39.98
N LYS A 128 -5.68 -5.70 40.06
CA LYS A 128 -5.10 -6.14 41.34
C LYS A 128 -4.57 -4.98 42.18
N GLU A 129 -3.93 -4.00 41.56
CA GLU A 129 -3.42 -2.80 42.27
C GLU A 129 -4.55 -1.93 42.83
N VAL A 130 -5.68 -1.82 42.11
CA VAL A 130 -6.85 -1.08 42.62
C VAL A 130 -7.49 -1.78 43.82
N ASN A 131 -7.53 -3.12 43.83
CA ASN A 131 -8.07 -3.89 44.93
C ASN A 131 -7.12 -4.02 46.15
N SER A 132 -5.81 -3.79 45.98
CA SER A 132 -4.87 -3.78 47.12
C SER A 132 -4.77 -2.44 47.84
N THR A 133 -5.35 -1.37 47.28
CA THR A 133 -5.29 -0.01 47.85
C THR A 133 -6.56 0.35 48.64
N THR A 134 -7.52 -0.57 48.78
CA THR A 134 -8.79 -0.35 49.50
C THR A 134 -8.97 -1.22 50.74
N SER A 135 -7.91 -1.85 51.27
CA SER A 135 -8.02 -2.79 52.40
C SER A 135 -7.25 -2.39 53.66
N GLU A 136 -7.12 -1.09 53.97
CA GLU A 136 -6.70 -0.62 55.30
C GLU A 136 -7.42 0.67 55.70
N GLU A 137 -8.75 0.62 55.91
CA GLU A 137 -9.41 1.30 57.04
C GLU A 137 -10.85 0.81 57.21
N LYS A 138 -11.17 0.34 58.42
CA LYS A 138 -12.47 -0.22 58.82
C LYS A 138 -13.50 0.89 59.04
N THR A 139 -14.77 0.62 58.76
CA THR A 139 -15.85 0.57 59.78
C THR A 139 -17.14 -0.02 59.21
N ASP A 140 -17.80 -0.83 60.04
CA ASP A 140 -19.12 -1.43 59.88
C ASP A 140 -20.18 -0.47 59.33
N PHE A 141 -20.96 -0.91 58.33
CA PHE A 141 -22.41 -0.75 58.30
C PHE A 141 -23.03 -1.78 57.33
N SER A 142 -24.21 -2.23 57.73
CA SER A 142 -24.98 -3.40 57.29
C SER A 142 -25.55 -3.37 55.86
N GLU A 143 -25.78 -4.60 55.37
CA GLU A 143 -26.76 -5.10 54.39
C GLU A 143 -27.75 -4.10 53.75
N GLU A 144 -27.83 -4.11 52.40
CA GLU A 144 -28.98 -4.66 51.63
C GLU A 144 -28.83 -4.44 50.11
N ASN A 145 -29.12 -5.50 49.35
CA ASN A 145 -29.76 -5.58 48.02
C ASN A 145 -29.37 -4.58 46.89
N SER A 146 -28.76 -5.05 45.79
CA SER A 146 -29.34 -5.76 44.61
C SER A 146 -29.64 -4.79 43.45
N GLU A 147 -29.11 -5.13 42.26
CA GLU A 147 -29.59 -4.74 40.91
C GLU A 147 -29.74 -3.21 40.65
N THR A 148 -29.18 -2.59 39.62
CA THR A 148 -29.38 -2.88 38.20
C THR A 148 -28.67 -1.80 37.35
N SER A 149 -28.44 -2.14 36.08
CA SER A 149 -28.40 -1.23 34.91
C SER A 149 -27.30 -0.16 34.80
N LEU A 150 -26.28 -0.54 34.01
CA LEU A 150 -25.48 0.33 33.15
C LEU A 150 -26.37 1.00 32.09
N GLU A 151 -26.74 2.25 32.31
CA GLU A 151 -27.25 3.13 31.28
C GLU A 151 -26.72 4.54 31.54
N ASN A 152 -26.27 5.22 30.47
CA ASN A 152 -25.67 6.57 30.40
C ASN A 152 -24.14 6.62 30.29
N LEU A 153 -23.61 6.59 29.06
CA LEU A 153 -22.81 7.69 28.50
C LEU A 153 -22.43 7.40 27.02
N TYR A 154 -23.35 7.66 26.09
CA TYR A 154 -22.97 8.03 24.72
C TYR A 154 -23.49 9.43 24.46
N LYS A 155 -22.61 10.42 24.58
CA LYS A 155 -22.87 11.78 24.08
C LYS A 155 -21.88 12.10 22.97
N VAL A 156 -22.35 11.80 21.77
CA VAL A 156 -21.90 12.33 20.48
C VAL A 156 -21.78 13.86 20.57
N LYS A 157 -20.64 14.39 20.13
CA LYS A 157 -20.56 15.76 19.58
C LYS A 157 -19.67 15.74 18.34
N GLY A 158 -20.34 15.76 17.19
CA GLY A 158 -19.77 16.30 15.96
C GLY A 158 -19.79 17.83 16.00
N SER A 159 -18.90 18.43 15.22
CA SER A 159 -18.88 19.83 14.83
C SER A 159 -18.15 19.87 13.49
N GLU A 160 -18.87 19.81 12.38
CA GLU A 160 -19.39 20.94 11.61
C GLU A 160 -18.33 21.79 10.89
N VAL A 161 -18.41 21.62 9.58
CA VAL A 161 -17.89 22.35 8.44
C VAL A 161 -18.22 23.86 8.48
N LYS A 162 -17.22 24.69 8.16
CA LYS A 162 -17.36 25.99 7.46
C LYS A 162 -16.20 26.03 6.44
N GLY A 163 -16.36 26.25 5.15
CA GLY A 163 -17.28 27.16 4.47
C GLY A 163 -16.57 28.49 4.23
N MET A 164 -15.78 28.61 3.14
CA MET A 164 -15.35 29.90 2.61
C MET A 164 -15.06 29.81 1.11
N GLU A 165 -15.95 30.40 0.33
CA GLU A 165 -15.84 30.68 -1.10
C GLU A 165 -14.85 31.81 -1.38
N GLY A 166 -14.23 31.74 -2.56
CA GLY A 166 -14.15 32.86 -3.49
C GLY A 166 -13.04 33.88 -3.31
N ASN A 167 -12.04 33.84 -4.20
CA ASN A 167 -11.73 35.03 -5.02
C ASN A 167 -10.92 34.71 -6.27
N LYS A 168 -11.51 35.04 -7.42
CA LYS A 168 -10.86 35.17 -8.72
C LYS A 168 -10.00 36.43 -8.72
N LYS A 169 -8.76 36.35 -9.23
CA LYS A 169 -8.09 37.45 -9.90
C LYS A 169 -7.23 36.90 -11.04
N GLU A 170 -7.66 37.18 -12.27
CA GLU A 170 -6.83 37.18 -13.46
C GLU A 170 -5.78 38.29 -13.34
N VAL A 171 -4.52 37.97 -13.65
CA VAL A 171 -3.57 38.95 -14.20
C VAL A 171 -2.75 38.24 -15.28
N ASN A 172 -2.89 38.78 -16.50
CA ASN A 172 -2.07 38.56 -17.68
C ASN A 172 -0.60 38.89 -17.40
N GLU A 173 0.34 38.04 -17.83
CA GLU A 173 1.63 38.54 -18.31
C GLU A 173 2.32 37.58 -19.29
N LYS A 174 2.51 38.07 -20.52
CA LYS A 174 3.42 37.51 -21.53
C LYS A 174 4.85 37.91 -21.15
N LYS A 175 5.80 36.96 -21.13
CA LYS A 175 7.00 36.95 -22.00
C LYS A 175 8.14 36.06 -21.47
N LYS A 176 8.77 35.42 -22.47
CA LYS A 176 10.20 35.04 -22.61
C LYS A 176 10.69 33.73 -21.98
N LEU A 177 11.00 32.81 -22.90
CA LEU A 177 12.09 31.82 -22.83
C LEU A 177 13.33 32.39 -22.14
N PRO A 178 14.07 31.50 -21.46
CA PRO A 178 15.50 31.40 -21.72
C PRO A 178 15.91 29.97 -22.10
N THR A 179 16.72 29.92 -23.13
CA THR A 179 17.55 28.82 -23.60
C THR A 179 18.76 28.61 -22.69
N SER A 180 19.23 27.36 -22.65
CA SER A 180 20.58 26.89 -22.28
C SER A 180 20.86 26.62 -20.79
N PRO A 181 21.91 25.83 -20.46
CA PRO A 181 22.26 24.49 -20.95
C PRO A 181 22.51 23.50 -19.78
N LEU A 182 22.68 22.21 -20.08
CA LEU A 182 23.13 21.19 -19.12
C LEU A 182 24.48 21.56 -18.48
N PRO A 183 24.67 21.32 -17.17
CA PRO A 183 26.00 21.11 -16.61
C PRO A 183 26.34 19.61 -16.70
N GLN A 184 27.26 19.28 -17.59
CA GLN A 184 28.15 18.14 -17.38
C GLN A 184 29.15 18.56 -16.30
N THR A 185 29.06 17.99 -15.11
CA THR A 185 30.16 17.98 -14.15
C THR A 185 30.43 16.56 -13.73
N SER A 186 31.45 15.99 -14.37
CA SER A 186 32.24 14.87 -13.91
C SER A 186 32.72 15.14 -12.47
N PHE A 187 32.15 14.45 -11.48
CA PHE A 187 32.78 14.34 -10.18
C PHE A 187 33.65 13.09 -10.19
N ALA A 188 34.95 13.33 -10.35
CA ALA A 188 35.97 12.36 -10.03
C ALA A 188 35.89 12.05 -8.52
N ASN A 189 35.67 10.78 -8.20
CA ASN A 189 35.76 10.26 -6.85
C ASN A 189 37.22 10.30 -6.39
N THR A 190 37.48 11.14 -5.38
CA THR A 190 38.66 11.02 -4.54
C THR A 190 38.17 10.69 -3.12
N PRO A 191 38.61 9.58 -2.50
CA PRO A 191 38.16 9.22 -1.15
C PRO A 191 38.80 10.19 -0.13
N ASN A 192 37.95 10.94 0.55
CA ASN A 192 38.31 11.90 1.60
C ASN A 192 38.81 11.16 2.85
N SER A 193 40.13 11.12 3.07
CA SER A 193 40.75 10.58 4.29
C SER A 193 40.82 11.57 5.47
N LYS A 194 40.13 12.72 5.39
CA LYS A 194 40.14 13.77 6.43
C LYS A 194 38.97 13.71 7.42
N THR A 195 38.05 12.76 7.29
CA THR A 195 36.82 12.68 8.11
C THR A 195 37.01 11.91 9.43
N SER A 196 37.99 11.00 9.52
CA SER A 196 38.09 10.08 10.67
C SER A 196 38.39 10.77 12.01
N THR A 197 39.21 11.84 12.00
CA THR A 197 39.54 12.60 13.22
C THR A 197 38.35 13.41 13.74
N SER A 198 37.48 13.89 12.85
CA SER A 198 36.28 14.66 13.21
C SER A 198 35.23 13.77 13.90
N HIS A 199 34.96 12.60 13.33
CA HIS A 199 34.00 11.65 13.88
C HIS A 199 34.46 11.06 15.22
N LEU A 200 35.78 10.91 15.43
CA LEU A 200 36.33 10.43 16.69
C LEU A 200 35.97 11.35 17.87
N GLY A 201 36.16 12.66 17.71
CA GLY A 201 35.81 13.65 18.74
C GLY A 201 34.31 13.68 19.01
N PHE A 202 33.52 13.63 17.93
CA PHE A 202 32.06 13.59 18.01
C PHE A 202 31.54 12.39 18.81
N VAL A 203 31.98 11.17 18.49
CA VAL A 203 31.54 9.95 19.19
C VAL A 203 31.93 9.98 20.67
N LYS A 204 33.14 10.48 21.00
CA LYS A 204 33.56 10.65 22.40
C LYS A 204 32.64 11.59 23.16
N ASN A 205 32.27 12.73 22.56
CA ASN A 205 31.34 13.68 23.18
C ASN A 205 29.96 13.07 23.39
N LEU A 206 29.45 12.29 22.43
CA LEU A 206 28.16 11.60 22.57
C LEU A 206 28.11 10.66 23.79
N PHE A 207 29.16 9.87 24.00
CA PHE A 207 29.26 9.02 25.19
C PHE A 207 29.30 9.85 26.48
N ALA A 208 30.09 10.93 26.50
CA ALA A 208 30.26 11.77 27.68
C ALA A 208 28.96 12.53 28.06
N GLU A 209 28.19 12.99 27.08
CA GLU A 209 26.98 13.79 27.29
C GLU A 209 25.75 12.93 27.59
N HIS A 210 25.61 11.79 26.91
CA HIS A 210 24.39 10.98 26.95
C HIS A 210 24.51 9.69 27.75
N THR A 211 25.71 9.31 28.20
CA THR A 211 25.93 8.06 28.96
C THR A 211 26.75 8.32 30.23
N ARG A 212 26.96 7.29 31.06
CA ARG A 212 27.87 7.39 32.23
C ARG A 212 29.35 7.20 31.87
N ILE A 213 29.66 6.85 30.62
CA ILE A 213 31.02 6.55 30.17
C ILE A 213 31.70 7.86 29.76
N ARG A 214 32.46 8.47 30.69
CA ARG A 214 33.19 9.71 30.43
C ARG A 214 34.37 9.53 29.48
N ASP A 215 35.08 8.42 29.63
CA ASP A 215 36.23 8.06 28.80
C ASP A 215 35.96 6.75 28.06
N PRO A 216 35.26 6.80 26.90
CA PRO A 216 34.94 5.59 26.16
C PRO A 216 36.21 4.93 25.62
N ASN A 217 36.38 3.65 25.94
CA ASN A 217 37.47 2.84 25.41
C ASN A 217 37.39 2.78 23.87
N LEU A 218 38.53 3.06 23.21
CA LEU A 218 38.61 3.24 21.77
C LEU A 218 38.14 2.00 21.00
N THR A 219 38.64 0.82 21.36
CA THR A 219 38.36 -0.44 20.65
C THR A 219 36.94 -0.95 20.90
N THR A 220 36.44 -0.81 22.12
CA THR A 220 35.15 -1.42 22.51
C THR A 220 33.95 -0.51 22.29
N HIS A 221 34.10 0.81 22.42
CA HIS A 221 32.97 1.74 22.31
C HIS A 221 33.00 2.58 21.03
N VAL A 222 34.19 3.05 20.64
CA VAL A 222 34.31 4.10 19.61
C VAL A 222 34.50 3.51 18.22
N GLU A 223 35.45 2.59 18.05
CA GLU A 223 35.77 1.95 16.78
C GLU A 223 34.56 1.26 16.12
N PRO A 224 33.65 0.56 16.84
CA PRO A 224 32.48 -0.03 16.23
C PRO A 224 31.51 1.00 15.61
N ILE A 225 31.36 2.17 16.23
CA ILE A 225 30.52 3.25 15.70
C ILE A 225 31.17 3.92 14.50
N LEU A 226 32.50 4.08 14.51
CA LEU A 226 33.23 4.60 13.37
C LEU A 226 33.14 3.65 12.16
N LYS A 227 33.30 2.34 12.38
CA LYS A 227 33.07 1.33 11.32
C LYS A 227 31.63 1.35 10.81
N PHE A 228 30.67 1.65 11.67
CA PHE A 228 29.28 1.84 11.23
C PHE A 228 29.14 3.07 10.31
N PHE A 229 29.82 4.19 10.59
CA PHE A 229 29.78 5.37 9.72
C PHE A 229 30.27 5.09 8.31
N GLU A 230 31.24 4.19 8.15
CA GLU A 230 31.73 3.74 6.83
C GLU A 230 30.68 2.95 6.04
N GLN A 231 29.69 2.39 6.72
CA GLN A 231 28.59 1.61 6.12
C GLN A 231 27.34 2.46 5.86
N ILE A 232 27.37 3.75 6.21
CA ILE A 232 26.20 4.61 6.04
C ILE A 232 25.95 4.83 4.55
N PRO A 233 24.69 4.66 4.09
CA PRO A 233 24.36 4.90 2.70
C PRO A 233 24.57 6.36 2.24
N GLU A 234 25.06 6.55 1.02
CA GLU A 234 25.53 7.84 0.48
C GLU A 234 24.46 8.95 0.36
N HIS A 235 23.19 8.58 0.26
CA HIS A 235 22.09 9.54 0.08
C HIS A 235 21.56 10.12 1.40
N LEU A 236 22.07 9.67 2.55
CA LEU A 236 21.75 10.28 3.84
C LEU A 236 22.60 11.51 4.08
N THR A 237 21.97 12.60 4.52
CA THR A 237 22.70 13.81 4.86
C THR A 237 23.35 13.66 6.24
N GLU A 238 24.42 14.42 6.48
CA GLU A 238 25.08 14.49 7.80
C GLU A 238 24.10 14.86 8.92
N ILE A 239 23.12 15.72 8.65
CA ILE A 239 22.07 16.12 9.59
C ILE A 239 21.18 14.92 9.97
N ASP A 240 20.77 14.12 8.98
CA ASP A 240 19.93 12.94 9.20
C ASP A 240 20.65 11.90 10.04
N ILE A 241 21.93 11.66 9.73
CA ILE A 241 22.80 10.74 10.45
C ILE A 241 22.95 11.19 11.91
N ASN A 242 23.30 12.45 12.13
CA ASN A 242 23.48 13.02 13.47
C ASN A 242 22.18 12.92 14.29
N GLN A 243 21.03 13.22 13.69
CA GLN A 243 19.74 13.09 14.38
C GLN A 243 19.45 11.63 14.79
N CYS A 244 19.73 10.66 13.91
CA CYS A 244 19.54 9.25 14.20
C CYS A 244 20.43 8.81 15.38
N ILE A 245 21.71 9.19 15.35
CA ILE A 245 22.68 8.84 16.39
C ILE A 245 22.30 9.49 17.72
N LEU A 246 22.01 10.79 17.74
CA LEU A 246 21.59 11.50 18.96
C LEU A 246 20.36 10.85 19.58
N SER A 247 19.34 10.54 18.76
CA SER A 247 18.13 9.88 19.24
C SER A 247 18.40 8.48 19.84
N SER A 248 19.40 7.75 19.33
CA SER A 248 19.81 6.46 19.87
C SER A 248 20.53 6.62 21.20
N PHE A 249 21.39 7.63 21.33
CA PHE A 249 22.14 7.91 22.55
C PHE A 249 21.25 8.48 23.67
N GLU A 250 20.29 9.35 23.36
CA GLU A 250 19.32 9.88 24.33
C GLU A 250 18.44 8.78 24.96
N LYS A 251 18.16 7.72 24.22
CA LYS A 251 17.38 6.56 24.72
C LYS A 251 18.18 5.66 25.65
N LEU A 252 19.50 5.84 25.76
CA LEU A 252 20.31 5.12 26.73
C LEU A 252 20.10 5.71 28.12
N SER A 253 19.50 4.93 29.02
CA SER A 253 19.37 5.29 30.43
C SER A 253 20.75 5.44 31.08
N ARG A 254 20.94 6.51 31.86
CA ARG A 254 22.14 6.70 32.68
C ARG A 254 22.41 5.51 33.61
N ASP A 255 21.40 4.74 34.03
CA ASP A 255 21.53 3.87 35.20
C ASP A 255 22.03 2.44 34.93
N LYS A 256 22.12 1.97 33.67
CA LYS A 256 22.37 0.54 33.38
C LYS A 256 23.56 0.20 32.46
N GLY A 257 24.44 1.17 32.17
CA GLY A 257 25.56 0.96 31.26
C GLY A 257 25.11 0.80 29.80
N VAL A 258 26.07 0.86 28.87
CA VAL A 258 25.79 0.79 27.43
C VAL A 258 26.16 -0.59 26.91
N LYS A 259 25.16 -1.38 26.49
CA LYS A 259 25.42 -2.59 25.70
C LYS A 259 25.66 -2.19 24.25
N MET A 260 26.88 -2.37 23.77
CA MET A 260 27.28 -1.91 22.44
C MET A 260 26.47 -2.53 21.31
N ASP A 261 26.17 -3.83 21.37
CA ASP A 261 25.35 -4.51 20.36
C ASP A 261 23.98 -3.87 20.22
N TYR A 262 23.34 -3.54 21.35
CA TYR A 262 22.04 -2.89 21.37
C TYR A 262 22.09 -1.44 20.87
N LEU A 263 23.18 -0.72 21.16
CA LEU A 263 23.37 0.64 20.65
C LEU A 263 23.54 0.62 19.13
N LEU A 264 24.43 -0.23 18.61
CA LEU A 264 24.68 -0.36 17.18
C LEU A 264 23.43 -0.80 16.43
N GLU A 265 22.70 -1.78 16.96
CA GLU A 265 21.43 -2.23 16.37
C GLU A 265 20.41 -1.10 16.30
N ASN A 266 20.29 -0.27 17.34
CA ASN A 266 19.36 0.87 17.31
C ASN A 266 19.80 1.99 16.35
N ILE A 267 21.10 2.31 16.31
CA ILE A 267 21.63 3.27 15.33
C ILE A 267 21.34 2.76 13.92
N GLN A 268 21.63 1.48 13.65
CA GLN A 268 21.38 0.86 12.36
C GLN A 268 19.89 0.92 11.99
N ARG A 269 18.99 0.51 12.90
CA ARG A 269 17.55 0.58 12.67
C ARG A 269 17.06 2.00 12.37
N ASN A 270 17.50 2.99 13.13
CA ASN A 270 17.10 4.38 12.91
C ASN A 270 17.62 4.92 11.57
N VAL A 271 18.88 4.61 11.22
CA VAL A 271 19.48 5.00 9.94
C VAL A 271 18.78 4.31 8.77
N THR A 272 18.48 3.02 8.86
CA THR A 272 17.73 2.28 7.84
C THR A 272 16.32 2.85 7.64
N ALA A 273 15.58 3.09 8.73
CA ALA A 273 14.25 3.69 8.64
C ALA A 273 14.28 5.09 8.00
N LYS A 274 15.29 5.90 8.35
CA LYS A 274 15.48 7.22 7.77
C LYS A 274 15.87 7.15 6.29
N HIS A 275 16.72 6.21 5.91
CA HIS A 275 17.09 5.92 4.53
C HIS A 275 15.85 5.59 3.70
N GLU A 276 15.00 4.67 4.17
CA GLU A 276 13.78 4.27 3.47
C GLU A 276 12.86 5.48 3.23
N LEU A 277 12.69 6.33 4.24
CA LEU A 277 11.90 7.57 4.13
C LEU A 277 12.48 8.54 3.09
N VAL A 278 13.80 8.68 3.01
CA VAL A 278 14.46 9.49 1.99
C VAL A 278 14.22 8.89 0.59
N LEU A 279 14.34 7.57 0.43
CA LEU A 279 14.04 6.91 -0.85
C LEU A 279 12.60 7.10 -1.27
N GLU A 280 11.64 7.02 -0.35
CA GLU A 280 10.23 7.27 -0.64
C GLU A 280 10.00 8.70 -1.13
N LYS A 281 10.59 9.69 -0.45
CA LYS A 281 10.55 11.09 -0.89
C LYS A 281 11.18 11.30 -2.26
N MET A 282 12.24 10.56 -2.60
CA MET A 282 12.84 10.63 -3.94
C MET A 282 11.96 9.98 -5.02
N LYS A 283 11.18 8.96 -4.68
CA LYS A 283 10.25 8.29 -5.61
C LYS A 283 8.99 9.12 -5.87
N GLU A 284 8.57 9.95 -4.93
CA GLU A 284 7.33 10.73 -5.05
C GLU A 284 7.29 11.68 -6.27
N PRO A 285 8.33 12.47 -6.58
CA PRO A 285 8.38 13.27 -7.81
C PRO A 285 8.28 12.43 -9.09
N LEU A 286 8.94 11.28 -9.13
CA LEU A 286 8.90 10.37 -10.29
C LEU A 286 7.49 9.80 -10.49
N LEU A 287 6.81 9.42 -9.41
CA LEU A 287 5.42 8.97 -9.46
C LEU A 287 4.48 10.09 -9.92
N LYS A 288 4.70 11.32 -9.45
CA LYS A 288 3.94 12.49 -9.88
C LYS A 288 4.16 12.80 -11.36
N GLN A 289 5.40 12.70 -11.84
CA GLN A 289 5.74 12.86 -13.25
C GLN A 289 5.06 11.79 -14.11
N ALA A 290 5.16 10.51 -13.73
CA ALA A 290 4.52 9.41 -14.44
C ALA A 290 2.99 9.56 -14.53
N LYS A 291 2.34 10.09 -13.47
CA LYS A 291 0.91 10.42 -13.49
C LYS A 291 0.59 11.53 -14.49
N ASN A 292 1.39 12.59 -14.50
CA ASN A 292 1.21 13.70 -15.45
C ASN A 292 1.41 13.24 -16.90
N ASP A 293 2.39 12.37 -17.17
CA ASP A 293 2.66 11.84 -18.50
C ASP A 293 1.48 10.98 -19.00
N ARG A 294 0.87 10.17 -18.13
CA ARG A 294 -0.35 9.40 -18.47
C ARG A 294 -1.53 10.31 -18.83
N ILE A 295 -1.74 11.36 -18.04
CA ILE A 295 -2.80 12.35 -18.31
C ILE A 295 -2.54 13.05 -19.65
N LEU A 296 -1.28 13.37 -19.96
CA LEU A 296 -0.92 13.98 -21.24
C LEU A 296 -1.19 13.04 -22.42
N GLN A 297 -0.81 11.77 -22.30
CA GLN A 297 -1.08 10.75 -23.32
C GLN A 297 -2.58 10.54 -23.54
N GLU A 298 -3.38 10.50 -22.47
CA GLU A 298 -4.83 10.36 -22.57
C GLU A 298 -5.47 11.57 -23.26
N LYS A 299 -5.01 12.79 -22.95
CA LYS A 299 -5.44 14.00 -23.65
C LYS A 299 -5.09 13.98 -25.13
N GLN A 300 -3.88 13.54 -25.48
CA GLN A 300 -3.46 13.39 -26.88
C GLN A 300 -4.36 12.40 -27.62
N LYS A 301 -4.63 11.23 -27.02
CA LYS A 301 -5.53 10.22 -27.61
C LYS A 301 -6.95 10.73 -27.81
N ILE A 302 -7.48 11.51 -26.86
CA ILE A 302 -8.80 12.14 -26.99
C ILE A 302 -8.81 13.15 -28.14
N GLU A 303 -7.73 13.94 -28.30
CA GLU A 303 -7.65 14.92 -29.38
C GLU A 303 -7.51 14.25 -30.76
N GLU A 304 -6.69 13.20 -30.86
CA GLU A 304 -6.56 12.38 -32.06
C GLU A 304 -7.90 11.72 -32.45
N ASP A 305 -8.66 11.18 -31.48
CA ASP A 305 -9.98 10.60 -31.71
C ASP A 305 -11.00 11.65 -32.17
N LYS A 306 -10.96 12.86 -31.61
CA LYS A 306 -11.79 13.98 -32.09
C LYS A 306 -11.43 14.39 -33.51
N GLU A 307 -10.14 14.51 -33.82
CA GLU A 307 -9.67 14.87 -35.16
C GLU A 307 -10.07 13.80 -36.18
N TYR A 308 -9.87 12.52 -35.85
CA TYR A 308 -10.33 11.39 -36.65
C TYR A 308 -11.84 11.45 -36.88
N LYS A 309 -12.63 11.69 -35.82
CA LYS A 309 -14.08 11.80 -35.92
C LYS A 309 -14.52 12.92 -36.85
N LEU A 310 -13.94 14.11 -36.69
CA LEU A 310 -14.25 15.27 -37.55
C LEU A 310 -13.87 15.01 -39.00
N LYS A 311 -12.72 14.37 -39.25
CA LYS A 311 -12.30 13.99 -40.60
C LYS A 311 -13.29 13.01 -41.23
N LYS A 312 -13.74 11.99 -40.50
CA LYS A 312 -14.67 10.98 -41.01
C LYS A 312 -16.07 11.55 -41.24
N ILE A 313 -16.57 12.42 -40.36
CA ILE A 313 -17.83 13.14 -40.57
C ILE A 313 -17.76 13.96 -41.87
N ARG A 314 -16.64 14.67 -42.12
CA ARG A 314 -16.46 15.44 -43.36
C ARG A 314 -16.50 14.55 -44.60
N GLU A 315 -15.77 13.44 -44.58
CA GLU A 315 -15.75 12.44 -45.66
C GLU A 315 -17.16 11.92 -45.96
N TYR A 316 -17.92 11.55 -44.93
CA TYR A 316 -19.28 11.06 -45.07
C TYR A 316 -20.26 12.13 -45.58
N MET A 317 -20.13 13.37 -45.12
CA MET A 317 -20.95 14.49 -45.62
C MET A 317 -20.67 14.76 -47.10
N GLU A 318 -19.39 14.78 -47.51
CA GLU A 318 -19.02 14.96 -48.92
C GLU A 318 -19.56 13.83 -49.81
N PHE A 319 -19.56 12.59 -49.32
CA PHE A 319 -20.16 11.46 -50.04
C PHE A 319 -21.68 11.58 -50.15
N LEU A 320 -22.36 11.96 -49.06
CA LEU A 320 -23.81 12.15 -49.02
C LEU A 320 -24.27 13.26 -49.97
N ASP A 321 -23.52 14.36 -50.04
CA ASP A 321 -23.83 15.48 -50.93
C ASP A 321 -23.69 15.10 -52.41
N LYS A 322 -22.66 14.31 -52.75
CA LYS A 322 -22.40 13.87 -54.13
C LYS A 322 -23.38 12.80 -54.62
N ASN A 323 -23.86 11.93 -53.73
CA ASN A 323 -24.67 10.75 -54.08
C ASN A 323 -26.03 10.76 -53.38
N SER A 324 -26.64 11.94 -53.29
CA SER A 324 -27.82 12.15 -52.46
C SER A 324 -29.02 11.26 -52.84
N GLU A 325 -29.09 10.82 -54.10
CA GLU A 325 -30.11 9.92 -54.65
C GLU A 325 -30.01 8.49 -54.11
N LEU A 326 -28.86 8.07 -53.60
CA LEU A 326 -28.67 6.73 -52.99
C LEU A 326 -29.30 6.61 -51.60
N PHE A 327 -29.77 7.72 -51.03
CA PHE A 327 -30.29 7.77 -49.67
C PHE A 327 -31.77 8.15 -49.65
N SER A 328 -32.56 7.40 -48.90
CA SER A 328 -33.96 7.74 -48.63
C SER A 328 -34.08 9.02 -47.80
N ALA A 329 -35.25 9.67 -47.84
CA ALA A 329 -35.50 10.87 -47.04
C ALA A 329 -35.36 10.62 -45.53
N PHE A 330 -35.73 9.42 -45.08
CA PHE A 330 -35.60 9.01 -43.67
C PHE A 330 -34.12 8.90 -43.26
N GLU A 331 -33.31 8.18 -44.04
CA GLU A 331 -31.87 8.02 -43.76
C GLU A 331 -31.14 9.36 -43.72
N LYS A 332 -31.47 10.30 -44.62
CA LYS A 332 -30.88 11.66 -44.60
C LYS A 332 -31.15 12.37 -43.27
N VAL A 333 -32.38 12.29 -42.75
CA VAL A 333 -32.74 12.89 -41.47
C VAL A 333 -31.99 12.22 -40.31
N GLU A 334 -31.83 10.89 -40.34
CA GLU A 334 -31.06 10.18 -39.32
C GLU A 334 -29.56 10.51 -39.36
N LEU A 335 -28.97 10.55 -40.55
CA LEU A 335 -27.56 10.92 -40.73
C LEU A 335 -27.25 12.32 -40.19
N VAL A 336 -28.11 13.30 -40.45
CA VAL A 336 -27.97 14.65 -39.87
C VAL A 336 -27.99 14.60 -38.34
N LYS A 337 -28.88 13.80 -37.74
CA LYS A 337 -28.93 13.63 -36.27
C LYS A 337 -27.67 12.94 -35.74
N TYR A 338 -27.14 11.93 -36.42
CA TYR A 338 -25.92 11.24 -36.01
C TYR A 338 -24.69 12.15 -36.09
N PHE A 339 -24.56 12.95 -37.17
CA PHE A 339 -23.46 13.91 -37.30
C PHE A 339 -23.52 15.03 -36.27
N GLN A 340 -24.71 15.55 -35.94
CA GLN A 340 -24.87 16.55 -34.87
C GLN A 340 -24.45 16.00 -33.49
N LYS A 341 -24.62 14.69 -33.27
CA LYS A 341 -24.20 14.00 -32.04
C LYS A 341 -22.75 13.49 -32.09
N GLY A 342 -22.08 13.55 -33.24
CA GLY A 342 -20.76 12.97 -33.46
C GLY A 342 -20.73 11.45 -33.40
N ASP A 343 -21.86 10.77 -33.63
CA ASP A 343 -21.99 9.32 -33.53
C ASP A 343 -21.70 8.65 -34.87
N LEU A 344 -20.46 8.17 -35.04
CA LEU A 344 -19.99 7.64 -36.31
C LEU A 344 -20.42 6.19 -36.57
N ILE A 345 -20.71 5.41 -35.53
CA ILE A 345 -21.04 3.98 -35.69
C ILE A 345 -22.36 3.80 -36.46
N PRO A 346 -23.49 4.40 -36.04
CA PRO A 346 -24.74 4.26 -36.78
C PRO A 346 -24.70 4.99 -38.13
N ALA A 347 -23.95 6.10 -38.24
CA ALA A 347 -23.76 6.78 -39.51
C ALA A 347 -23.00 5.89 -40.52
N GLY A 348 -21.92 5.24 -40.07
CA GLY A 348 -21.12 4.32 -40.87
C GLY A 348 -21.94 3.12 -41.35
N ALA A 349 -22.80 2.56 -40.49
CA ALA A 349 -23.69 1.45 -40.87
C ALA A 349 -24.64 1.77 -42.03
N ILE A 350 -25.00 3.05 -42.22
CA ILE A 350 -25.88 3.51 -43.30
C ILE A 350 -25.08 3.91 -44.56
N ILE A 351 -23.91 4.51 -44.38
CA ILE A 351 -23.11 5.12 -45.46
C ILE A 351 -22.12 4.14 -46.09
N GLU A 352 -21.37 3.37 -45.28
CA GLU A 352 -20.28 2.52 -45.77
C GLU A 352 -20.73 1.45 -46.78
N PRO A 353 -21.88 0.76 -46.61
CA PRO A 353 -22.36 -0.18 -47.63
C PRO A 353 -22.64 0.50 -48.97
N LYS A 354 -23.10 1.75 -48.96
CA LYS A 354 -23.39 2.53 -50.16
C LYS A 354 -22.13 3.05 -50.83
N MET A 355 -21.14 3.50 -50.04
CA MET A 355 -19.81 3.84 -50.55
C MET A 355 -19.18 2.66 -51.29
N ALA A 356 -19.22 1.47 -50.68
CA ALA A 356 -18.66 0.26 -51.28
C ALA A 356 -19.33 -0.13 -52.61
N THR A 357 -20.64 0.10 -52.78
CA THR A 357 -21.32 -0.11 -54.07
C THR A 357 -20.94 0.90 -55.15
N VAL A 358 -20.61 2.14 -54.78
CA VAL A 358 -20.18 3.16 -55.74
C VAL A 358 -18.74 2.93 -56.18
N ASP A 359 -17.86 2.50 -55.28
CA ASP A 359 -16.44 2.20 -55.60
C ASP A 359 -16.26 0.96 -56.52
N LEU A 360 -17.30 0.14 -56.69
CA LEU A 360 -17.30 -1.04 -57.57
C LEU A 360 -17.77 -0.75 -59.00
N ILE A 361 -18.31 0.44 -59.27
CA ILE A 361 -18.84 0.91 -60.56
C ILE A 361 -17.84 1.87 -61.19
#